data_AF-A0A977MKD6-F1
#
_entry.id   AF-A0A977MKD6-F1
#
_cell.length_a   1.000
_cell.length_b   1.000
_cell.length_c   1.000
_cell.angle_alpha   90.00
_cell.angle_beta   90.00
_cell.angle_gamma   90.00
#
_symmetry.space_group_name_H-M   'P 1'
#
loop_
_entity.id
_entity.type
_entity.pdbx_description
1 polymer ?
#
loop_
_entity_poly.entity_id
_entity_poly.type
_entity_poly.pdbx_seq_one_letter_code
_entity_poly.pdbx_strand_id
1 'polypeptide(L)' 'MVNNRVPSVFSKTYVTPRRPFEKARLDQELKIIGEYGLRNKREVWRVKYTLARIRKAARELLTLEEKDPKRLFE' A
#
# COMPACT_ATOMS: atom_id res chain seq x y z
N MET A 1 -31.99 -22.81 16.55
CA MET A 1 -30.77 -22.83 15.70
C MET A 1 -30.26 -21.41 15.58
N VAL A 2 -29.25 -21.04 16.37
CA VAL A 2 -28.65 -19.70 16.31
C VAL A 2 -27.66 -19.68 15.15
N ASN A 3 -28.00 -18.95 14.09
CA ASN A 3 -27.12 -18.78 12.93
C ASN A 3 -25.95 -17.86 13.31
N ASN A 4 -24.84 -18.43 13.77
CA ASN A 4 -23.58 -17.71 13.94
C ASN A 4 -22.96 -17.44 12.57
N ARG A 5 -23.32 -16.33 11.91
CA ARG A 5 -22.61 -15.86 10.71
C ARG A 5 -21.23 -15.33 11.13
N VAL A 6 -20.17 -15.98 10.65
CA VAL A 6 -18.80 -15.47 10.80
C VAL A 6 -18.71 -14.11 10.10
N PRO A 7 -18.25 -13.05 10.77
CA PRO A 7 -18.10 -11.73 10.15
C PRO A 7 -16.99 -11.76 9.09
N SER A 8 -17.25 -11.15 7.94
CA SER A 8 -16.22 -10.97 6.91
C SER A 8 -15.32 -9.80 7.25
N VAL A 9 -14.00 -10.01 7.16
CA VAL A 9 -13.00 -8.97 7.41
C VAL A 9 -12.69 -8.26 6.10
N PHE A 10 -13.00 -6.97 6.04
CA PHE A 10 -12.66 -6.11 4.89
C PHE A 10 -11.51 -5.17 5.25
N SER A 11 -10.67 -4.87 4.28
CA SER A 11 -9.51 -3.99 4.47
C SER A 11 -9.41 -2.93 3.37
N LYS A 12 -8.89 -1.76 3.73
CA LYS A 12 -8.65 -0.68 2.77
C LYS A 12 -7.37 -0.95 1.98
N THR A 13 -7.45 -0.81 0.67
CA THR A 13 -6.34 -1.10 -0.26
C THR A 13 -5.58 0.15 -0.72
N TYR A 14 -5.94 1.33 -0.25
CA TYR A 14 -5.34 2.60 -0.68
C TYR A 14 -5.40 3.64 0.44
N VAL A 15 -4.53 4.64 0.37
CA VAL A 15 -4.52 5.77 1.31
C VAL A 15 -4.58 7.07 0.51
N THR A 16 -5.40 8.01 0.98
CA THR A 16 -5.54 9.32 0.35
C THR A 16 -4.34 10.20 0.71
N PRO A 17 -3.75 10.94 -0.26
CA PRO A 17 -2.69 11.89 0.04
C PRO A 17 -3.11 12.93 1.08
N ARG A 18 -2.19 13.33 1.97
CA ARG A 18 -2.46 14.35 3.00
C ARG A 18 -2.80 15.72 2.40
N ARG A 19 -2.14 16.09 1.30
CA ARG A 19 -2.35 17.35 0.58
C ARG A 19 -3.11 17.09 -0.73
N PRO A 20 -4.39 17.48 -0.83
CA PRO A 20 -5.19 17.21 -2.02
C PRO A 20 -4.67 17.91 -3.27
N PHE A 21 -4.22 19.16 -3.18
CA PHE A 21 -3.90 20.00 -4.34
C PHE A 21 -2.41 20.34 -4.44
N GLU A 22 -1.57 19.30 -4.52
CA GLU A 22 -0.14 19.46 -4.70
C GLU A 22 0.23 19.23 -6.17
N LYS A 23 0.61 20.31 -6.88
CA LYS A 23 0.86 20.29 -8.33
C LYS A 23 1.86 19.20 -8.71
N ALA A 24 3.02 19.15 -8.06
CA ALA A 24 4.06 18.17 -8.34
C ALA A 24 3.56 16.71 -8.25
N ARG A 25 2.74 16.40 -7.24
CA ARG A 25 2.11 15.08 -7.07
C ARG A 25 1.09 14.79 -8.17
N LEU A 26 0.27 15.78 -8.52
CA LEU A 26 -0.77 15.63 -9.54
C LEU A 26 -0.15 15.35 -10.92
N ASP A 27 0.90 16.08 -11.28
CA ASP A 27 1.64 15.94 -12.55
C ASP A 27 2.32 14.56 -12.63
N GLN A 28 2.99 14.14 -11.55
CA GLN A 28 3.63 12.82 -11.49
C GLN A 28 2.61 11.68 -11.62
N GLU A 29 1.47 11.78 -10.91
CA GLU A 29 0.40 10.79 -11.02
C GLU A 29 -0.19 10.74 -12.42
N LEU A 30 -0.38 11.90 -13.07
CA LEU A 30 -0.92 11.95 -14.43
C LEU A 30 0.04 11.30 -15.43
N LYS A 31 1.35 11.53 -15.29
CA LYS A 31 2.37 10.86 -16.11
C LYS A 31 2.28 9.34 -15.99
N ILE A 32 2.24 8.80 -14.77
CA ILE A 32 2.12 7.35 -14.52
C ILE A 32 0.82 6.81 -15.10
N ILE A 33 -0.29 7.54 -14.93
CA ILE A 33 -1.59 7.14 -15.48
C ILE A 33 -1.54 7.05 -17.00
N GLY A 34 -0.93 8.04 -17.67
CA GLY A 34 -0.79 8.03 -19.13
C GLY A 34 0.16 6.94 -19.64
N GLU A 35 1.29 6.74 -18.94
CA GLU A 35 2.31 5.75 -19.32
C GLU A 35 1.80 4.30 -19.24
N TYR A 36 1.00 3.99 -18.21
CA TYR A 36 0.48 2.64 -17.98
C TYR A 36 -1.01 2.46 -18.33
N GLY A 37 -1.66 3.48 -18.93
CA GLY A 37 -3.06 3.41 -19.37
C GLY A 37 -4.06 3.19 -18.23
N LEU A 38 -3.83 3.80 -17.06
CA LEU A 38 -4.68 3.61 -15.89
C LEU A 38 -5.99 4.41 -15.99
N ARG A 39 -7.07 3.92 -15.38
CA ARG A 39 -8.38 4.58 -15.42
C ARG A 39 -8.52 5.67 -14.37
N ASN A 40 -7.90 5.50 -13.20
CA ASN A 40 -8.09 6.42 -12.08
C ASN A 40 -6.85 6.56 -11.17
N LYS A 41 -6.78 7.67 -10.43
CA LYS A 41 -5.72 7.90 -9.42
C LYS A 41 -5.73 6.87 -8.28
N ARG A 42 -6.87 6.22 -8.02
CA ARG A 42 -6.98 5.20 -6.96
C ARG A 42 -6.15 3.96 -7.28
N GLU A 43 -5.98 3.60 -8.56
CA GLU A 43 -5.09 2.52 -9.00
C GLU A 43 -3.64 2.81 -8.63
N VAL A 44 -3.17 4.03 -8.93
CA VAL A 44 -1.85 4.49 -8.50
C VAL A 44 -1.72 4.45 -6.97
N TRP A 45 -2.73 4.91 -6.23
CA TRP A 45 -2.70 4.92 -4.77
C TRP A 45 -2.71 3.52 -4.15
N ARG A 46 -3.35 2.53 -4.80
CA ARG A 46 -3.31 1.13 -4.37
C ARG A 46 -1.90 0.56 -4.47
N VAL A 47 -1.24 0.76 -5.61
CA VAL A 47 0.14 0.29 -5.81
C VAL A 47 1.09 1.00 -4.84
N LYS A 48 0.96 2.32 -4.67
CA LYS A 48 1.73 3.08 -3.68
C LYS A 48 1.51 2.55 -2.25
N TYR A 49 0.28 2.17 -1.91
CA TYR A 49 -0.03 1.59 -0.60
C TYR A 49 0.64 0.23 -0.39
N THR A 50 0.58 -0.66 -1.38
CA THR A 50 1.27 -1.96 -1.33
C THR A 50 2.78 -1.78 -1.18
N LEU A 51 3.39 -0.89 -1.97
CA LEU A 51 4.82 -0.57 -1.86
C LEU A 51 5.17 0.00 -0.47
N ALA A 52 4.34 0.87 0.08
CA ALA A 52 4.56 1.43 1.41
C ALA A 52 4.55 0.34 2.50
N ARG A 53 3.68 -0.67 2.38
CA ARG A 53 3.64 -1.83 3.29
C ARG A 53 4.91 -2.67 3.19
N ILE A 54 5.33 -3.02 1.97
CA ILE A 54 6.56 -3.77 1.73
C ILE A 54 7.77 -3.03 2.31
N ARG A 55 7.88 -1.72 2.03
CA ARG A 55 8.98 -0.90 2.57
C ARG A 55 8.93 -0.77 4.09
N LYS A 56 7.74 -0.80 4.69
CA LYS A 56 7.60 -0.77 6.16
C LYS A 56 8.10 -2.08 6.76
N ALA A 57 7.66 -3.22 6.24
CA ALA A 57 8.13 -4.54 6.68
C ALA A 57 9.67 -4.64 6.54
N ALA A 58 10.21 -4.31 5.37
CA ALA A 58 11.65 -4.30 5.15
C ALA A 58 12.42 -3.43 6.15
N ARG A 59 11.93 -2.22 6.48
CA ARG A 59 12.58 -1.37 7.50
C ARG A 59 12.59 -2.01 8.88
N GLU A 60 11.52 -2.70 9.28
CA GLU A 60 11.44 -3.40 10.56
C GLU A 60 12.39 -4.60 10.59
N LEU A 61 12.45 -5.39 9.52
CA LEU A 61 13.33 -6.56 9.43
C LEU A 61 14.81 -6.18 9.40
N LEU A 62 15.17 -5.09 8.71
CA LEU A 62 16.56 -4.63 8.64
C LEU A 62 17.10 -4.06 9.95
N THR A 63 16.24 -3.78 10.94
CA THR A 63 16.69 -3.42 12.30
C THR A 63 17.10 -4.62 13.14
N LEU A 64 16.70 -5.83 12.75
CA LEU A 64 17.03 -7.07 13.45
C LEU A 64 18.41 -7.58 13.03
N GLU A 65 19.01 -8.45 13.84
CA GLU A 65 20.25 -9.13 13.50
C GLU A 65 20.05 -10.04 12.28
N GLU A 66 21.10 -10.23 11.48
CA GLU A 66 21.02 -10.99 10.22
C GLU A 66 20.53 -12.43 10.39
N LYS A 67 20.82 -13.05 11.54
CA LYS A 67 20.43 -14.42 11.87
C LYS A 67 19.13 -14.53 12.66
N ASP A 68 18.45 -13.40 12.92
CA ASP A 68 17.17 -13.42 13.61
C ASP A 68 16.17 -14.22 12.75
N PRO A 69 15.50 -15.26 13.30
CA PRO A 69 14.56 -16.06 12.53
C PRO A 69 13.45 -15.22 11.91
N LYS A 70 13.02 -14.13 12.57
CA LYS A 70 12.01 -13.23 12.03
C LYS A 70 12.51 -12.50 10.78
N ARG A 71 13.78 -12.10 10.74
CA ARG A 71 14.39 -11.47 9.55
C ARG A 71 14.56 -12.45 8.38
N LEU A 72 14.79 -13.73 8.68
CA LEU A 72 15.00 -14.76 7.67
C LEU A 72 13.72 -15.24 6.98
N PHE A 73 12.59 -15.24 7.71
CA PHE A 73 11.35 -15.88 7.25
C PHE A 73 10.18 -14.93 6.93
N GLU A 74 10.22 -13.66 7.38
CA GLU A 74 9.24 -12.62 7.01
C GLU A 74 9.73 -11.73 5.86
#